data_AF-A0A521K8U4-F1
#
_entry.id   AF-A0A521K8U4-F1
#
_cell.length_a   1.000
_cell.length_b   1.000
_cell.length_c   1.000
_cell.angle_alpha   90.00
_cell.angle_beta   90.00
_cell.angle_gamma   90.00
#
_symmetry.space_group_name_H-M   'P 1'
#
loop_
_entity.id
_entity.type
_entity.pdbx_description
1 polymer ?
#
loop_
_entity_poly.entity_id
_entity_poly.type
_entity_poly.pdbx_seq_one_letter_code
_entity_poly.pdbx_strand_id
1 'polypeptide(L)' 'RTSGGTINGGIFLAQFAGNFKRWAHIDIAPRMESIPEDMLGKGATGTPVRLLVRLIEQS' A
#
# COMPACT_ATOMS: atom_id res chain seq x y z
N ARG A 1 12.89 14.45 -16.21
CA ARG A 1 12.87 13.88 -14.84
C ARG A 1 12.38 12.46 -14.95
N THR A 2 13.28 11.49 -15.13
CA THR A 2 12.95 10.08 -14.98
C THR A 2 13.29 9.71 -13.54
N SER A 3 12.44 8.98 -12.82
CA SER A 3 12.86 7.77 -12.10
C SER A 3 11.73 7.32 -11.19
N GLY A 4 11.21 6.11 -11.42
CA GLY A 4 10.14 5.51 -10.61
C GLY A 4 10.60 5.21 -9.20
N GLY A 5 10.57 6.20 -8.31
CA GLY A 5 10.99 6.07 -6.91
C GLY A 5 10.28 4.93 -6.18
N THR A 6 8.95 4.84 -6.31
CA THR A 6 8.16 3.73 -5.77
C THR A 6 8.58 2.38 -6.35
N ILE A 7 8.89 2.31 -7.65
CA ILE A 7 9.33 1.08 -8.31
C ILE A 7 10.70 0.66 -7.77
N ASN A 8 11.65 1.60 -7.68
CA ASN A 8 12.98 1.32 -7.13
C ASN A 8 12.91 0.92 -5.65
N GLY A 9 12.04 1.54 -4.85
CA GLY A 9 11.79 1.15 -3.47
C GLY A 9 11.21 -0.27 -3.36
N GLY A 10 10.25 -0.61 -4.21
CA GLY A 10 9.70 -1.98 -4.31
C GLY A 10 10.77 -3.02 -4.68
N ILE A 11 11.62 -2.71 -5.66
CA ILE A 11 12.75 -3.59 -6.06
C ILE A 11 13.75 -3.77 -4.92
N PHE A 12 14.05 -2.69 -4.18
CA PHE A 12 14.93 -2.77 -3.00
C PHE A 12 14.36 -3.72 -1.95
N LEU A 13 13.07 -3.60 -1.60
CA LEU A 13 12.41 -4.49 -0.65
C LEU A 13 12.38 -5.95 -1.13
N ALA A 14 12.23 -6.17 -2.44
CA ALA A 14 12.21 -7.51 -3.04
C ALA A 14 13.50 -8.30 -2.79
N GLN A 15 14.66 -7.62 -2.66
CA GLN A 15 15.94 -8.27 -2.36
C GLN A 15 15.93 -9.02 -1.01
N PHE A 16 15.01 -8.65 -0.10
CA PHE A 16 14.89 -9.24 1.24
C PHE A 16 13.71 -10.21 1.37
N ALA A 17 12.90 -10.37 0.32
CA ALA A 17 11.64 -11.13 0.37
C ALA A 17 11.74 -12.56 -0.20
N GLY A 18 12.94 -13.02 -0.60
CA GLY A 18 13.13 -14.28 -1.34
C GLY A 18 12.64 -15.56 -0.64
N ASN A 19 12.45 -15.53 0.68
CA ASN A 19 11.96 -16.68 1.44
C ASN A 19 10.42 -16.78 1.50
N PHE A 20 9.69 -15.79 0.99
CA PHE A 20 8.23 -15.79 1.02
C PHE A 20 7.65 -16.39 -0.27
N LYS A 21 6.88 -17.49 -0.14
CA LYS A 21 6.17 -18.12 -1.29
C LYS A 21 5.16 -17.18 -1.98
N ARG A 22 4.58 -16.26 -1.21
CA ARG A 22 3.67 -15.19 -1.70
C ARG A 22 4.08 -13.90 -1.01
N TRP A 23 4.39 -12.87 -1.79
CA TRP A 23 4.81 -11.58 -1.28
C TRP A 23 4.17 -10.46 -2.10
N ALA A 24 3.78 -9.39 -1.42
CA ALA A 24 3.27 -8.17 -2.03
C ALA A 24 3.75 -6.96 -1.23
N HIS A 25 4.19 -5.93 -1.94
CA HIS A 25 4.43 -4.59 -1.41
C HIS A 25 3.29 -3.67 -1.86
N ILE A 26 2.70 -2.93 -0.93
CA ILE A 26 1.64 -1.95 -1.21
C ILE A 26 2.13 -0.59 -0.73
N ASP A 27 2.44 0.31 -1.66
CA ASP A 27 2.77 1.70 -1.35
C ASP A 27 1.47 2.49 -1.14
N ILE A 28 1.21 2.86 0.11
CA ILE A 28 -0.02 3.55 0.54
C ILE A 28 0.17 5.05 0.76
N ALA A 29 1.37 5.58 0.49
CA ALA A 29 1.67 7.00 0.64
C ALA A 29 0.61 7.93 -0.01
N PRO A 30 0.11 7.70 -1.25
CA PRO A 30 -0.86 8.61 -1.86
C PRO A 30 -2.27 8.53 -1.25
N ARG A 31 -2.53 7.58 -0.33
CA ARG A 31 -3.82 7.42 0.35
C ARG A 31 -3.75 7.73 1.84
N MET A 32 -2.65 8.27 2.34
CA MET A 32 -2.48 8.54 3.76
C MET A 32 -3.45 9.60 4.30
N GLU A 33 -3.88 10.56 3.47
CA GLU A 33 -4.76 11.67 3.84
C GLU A 33 -6.05 11.70 3.01
N SER A 34 -7.13 12.14 3.64
CA SER A 34 -8.47 12.27 3.05
C SER A 34 -8.54 13.41 2.03
N ILE A 35 -9.21 13.17 0.90
CA ILE A 35 -9.66 14.20 -0.03
C ILE A 35 -11.17 14.47 0.16
N PRO A 36 -11.71 15.61 -0.30
CA PRO A 36 -13.15 15.92 -0.15
C PRO A 36 -14.08 14.81 -0.68
N GLU A 37 -13.67 14.14 -1.76
CA GLU A 37 -14.41 13.06 -2.42
C GLU A 37 -14.40 11.75 -1.62
N ASP A 38 -13.54 11.61 -0.60
CA ASP A 38 -13.50 10.43 0.27
C ASP A 38 -14.70 10.37 1.24
N MET A 39 -15.44 11.47 1.42
CA MET A 39 -16.52 11.60 2.41
C MET A 39 -16.06 11.26 3.85
N LEU A 40 -14.80 11.55 4.15
CA LEU A 40 -14.17 11.38 5.46
C LEU A 40 -13.86 12.74 6.10
N GLY A 41 -13.73 12.77 7.42
CA GLY A 41 -13.16 13.92 8.12
C GLY A 41 -11.69 14.13 7.71
N LYS A 42 -11.22 15.38 7.77
CA LYS A 42 -9.83 15.73 7.44
C LYS A 42 -8.84 14.92 8.28
N GLY A 43 -7.93 14.21 7.62
CA GLY A 43 -6.83 13.49 8.27
C GLY A 43 -6.60 12.10 7.69
N ALA A 44 -6.20 11.16 8.54
CA ALA A 44 -5.84 9.81 8.13
C ALA A 44 -7.05 9.03 7.56
N THR A 45 -6.89 8.39 6.40
CA THR A 45 -8.01 7.65 5.76
C THR A 45 -8.20 6.24 6.29
N GLY A 46 -7.15 5.64 6.89
CA GLY A 46 -7.15 4.21 7.23
C GLY A 46 -7.16 3.27 6.02
N THR A 47 -6.96 3.77 4.80
CA THR A 47 -6.83 2.93 3.60
C THR A 47 -5.48 2.19 3.65
N PRO A 48 -5.41 0.86 3.37
CA PRO A 48 -6.45 -0.03 2.86
C PRO A 48 -6.94 -1.08 3.90
N VAL A 49 -7.16 -0.72 5.17
CA VAL A 49 -7.50 -1.69 6.24
C VAL A 49 -8.64 -2.64 5.86
N ARG A 50 -9.75 -2.12 5.32
CA ARG A 50 -10.90 -2.96 4.92
C ARG A 50 -10.56 -3.97 3.83
N LEU A 51 -9.69 -3.61 2.88
CA LEU A 51 -9.24 -4.53 1.83
C LEU A 51 -8.43 -5.68 2.43
N LEU A 52 -7.50 -5.38 3.34
CA LEU A 52 -6.65 -6.39 3.97
C LEU A 52 -7.46 -7.33 4.86
N VAL A 53 -8.41 -6.80 5.63
CA VAL A 53 -9.35 -7.62 6.43
C VAL A 53 -10.11 -8.56 5.51
N ARG A 54 -10.68 -8.05 4.41
CA ARG A 54 -11.45 -8.87 3.48
C ARG A 54 -10.61 -9.95 2.79
N LEU A 55 -9.36 -9.63 2.45
CA LEU A 55 -8.43 -10.60 1.89
C LEU A 55 -8.20 -11.77 2.84
N ILE A 56 -8.03 -11.49 4.14
CA ILE A 56 -7.82 -12.51 5.18
C ILE A 56 -9.10 -13.34 5.40
N GLU A 57 -10.28 -12.71 5.41
CA GLU A 57 -11.56 -13.41 5.54
C GLU A 57 -11.82 -14.42 4.41
N GLN A 58 -11.25 -14.19 3.23
CA GLN A 58 -11.46 -15.01 2.03
C GLN A 58 -10.30 -15.98 1.74
N SER A 59 -9.22 -15.93 2.52
CA SER A 59 -8.00 -16.71 2.28
C SER A 59 -7.97 -18.09 2.91
#